data_AF-W7TG33-F1
#
_entry.id   AF-W7TG33-F1
#
_cell.length_a   1.000
_cell.length_b   1.000
_cell.length_c   1.000
_cell.angle_alpha   90.00
_cell.angle_beta   90.00
_cell.angle_gamma   90.00
#
_symmetry.space_group_name_H-M   'P 1'
#
loop_
_entity.id
_entity.type
_entity.pdbx_description
1 polymer ?
#
loop_
_entity_poly.entity_id
_entity_poly.type
_entity_poly.pdbx_seq_one_letter_code
_entity_poly.pdbx_strand_id
1 'polypeptide(L)'
;MSYLVSDIWCLASKRCLLLALLSVVSFPTCADAAAPPSRQSRELIGKDAAISKAACFGSYPRQLVVRKLQPGQLITADGQLDEEAWAETPWSAPFEDIEGDLGPPPQFETKVKMRYDDDCLWVAAYMEEPQAWATQQETNSIVYLDNDFEVFVDPNGDNHYYKEVEINAHGASWNLLLVQPYVDGGPAVCNGTLATMCASNYSSPSSSSSSSPGPSVPAWDLSSSLKAGVSVDGALNDPAVGSKGWSAEMCLPLKEYVKYEEGVNLPPRRGDYWRINFSRVQWTVKVAREGGSEVYVKDEEAPASNWVFQPMGVTNMHLPERWGYAYFSEEPAKGGRQGGREDVIEEGPRDPKWPMREALAQVYEAQKVYTTLYGGGVSYTDSVNALVLNGHLSTHVAQGFCAGIPEMEKTGGKRGRSRRFRRLSSQRGYGWGDGSRG
;
A
#
# COMPACT_ATOMS: atom_id res chain seq x y z
N MET A 1 -18.44 -8.74 -28.81
CA MET A 1 -18.21 -7.29 -28.65
C MET A 1 -19.39 -6.71 -27.88
N SER A 2 -19.14 -6.19 -26.67
CA SER A 2 -20.10 -5.81 -25.61
C SER A 2 -20.37 -6.90 -24.54
N TYR A 3 -19.31 -7.42 -23.91
CA TYR A 3 -19.35 -8.13 -22.62
C TYR A 3 -17.97 -7.98 -21.98
N LEU A 4 -17.78 -6.95 -21.15
CA LEU A 4 -16.61 -6.73 -20.26
C LEU A 4 -16.72 -5.32 -19.64
N VAL A 5 -17.78 -5.04 -18.86
CA VAL A 5 -17.84 -4.04 -17.78
C VAL A 5 -19.22 -4.23 -17.11
N SER A 6 -19.37 -5.18 -16.16
CA SER A 6 -20.58 -5.20 -15.31
C SER A 6 -20.52 -6.04 -14.03
N ASP A 7 -19.40 -6.67 -13.68
CA ASP A 7 -19.36 -7.52 -12.48
C ASP A 7 -18.60 -6.83 -11.35
N ILE A 8 -19.26 -5.87 -10.68
CA ILE A 8 -19.14 -5.50 -9.25
C ILE A 8 -20.41 -4.68 -8.94
N TRP A 9 -21.56 -5.35 -8.82
CA TRP A 9 -22.75 -4.78 -8.19
C TRP A 9 -23.40 -5.84 -7.30
N CYS A 10 -23.25 -5.63 -5.99
CA CYS A 10 -24.29 -5.80 -4.99
C CYS A 10 -24.83 -7.23 -4.73
N LEU A 11 -24.08 -8.00 -3.92
CA LEU A 11 -24.62 -9.11 -3.12
C LEU A 11 -24.61 -8.72 -1.63
N ALA A 12 -25.66 -8.02 -1.18
CA ALA A 12 -26.13 -8.11 0.21
C ALA A 12 -27.53 -7.50 0.32
N SER A 13 -28.55 -8.32 0.07
CA SER A 13 -29.94 -8.01 0.39
C SER A 13 -30.38 -8.76 1.66
N LYS A 14 -30.95 -7.98 2.59
CA LYS A 14 -32.03 -8.30 3.56
C LYS A 14 -31.67 -8.76 4.99
N ARG A 15 -31.96 -7.81 5.89
CA ARG A 15 -32.82 -7.86 7.08
C ARG A 15 -32.34 -8.65 8.31
N CYS A 16 -32.09 -7.92 9.40
CA CYS A 16 -32.73 -8.17 10.69
C CYS A 16 -32.98 -6.85 11.46
N LEU A 17 -34.18 -6.73 12.00
CA LEU A 17 -34.74 -5.59 12.75
C LEU A 17 -34.65 -5.87 14.27
N LEU A 18 -34.79 -4.80 15.06
CA LEU A 18 -35.44 -4.69 16.39
C LEU A 18 -34.60 -4.55 17.70
N LEU A 19 -34.64 -3.30 18.20
CA LEU A 19 -35.13 -2.81 19.52
C LEU A 19 -34.34 -2.96 20.85
N ALA A 20 -34.06 -1.77 21.40
CA ALA A 20 -34.40 -1.24 22.74
C ALA A 20 -33.56 -1.62 23.99
N LEU A 21 -33.03 -0.61 24.70
CA LEU A 21 -33.67 -0.07 25.92
C LEU A 21 -32.89 1.12 26.52
N LEU A 22 -33.65 2.17 26.82
CA LEU A 22 -33.29 3.31 27.66
C LEU A 22 -33.04 2.86 29.11
N SER A 23 -32.00 3.40 29.75
CA SER A 23 -32.06 3.65 31.20
C SER A 23 -31.30 4.93 31.56
N VAL A 24 -32.03 5.80 32.24
CA VAL A 24 -31.62 7.08 32.79
C VAL A 24 -30.77 6.81 34.02
N VAL A 25 -29.55 7.35 34.07
CA VAL A 25 -28.74 7.37 35.30
C VAL A 25 -28.40 8.82 35.63
N SER A 26 -28.89 9.26 36.79
CA SER A 26 -28.71 10.59 37.35
C SER A 26 -27.24 10.91 37.64
N PHE A 27 -26.82 12.13 37.32
CA PHE A 27 -25.53 12.70 37.74
C PHE A 27 -25.59 13.19 39.20
N PRO A 28 -24.61 12.87 40.06
CA PRO A 28 -24.33 13.66 41.24
C PRO A 28 -23.37 14.81 40.89
N THR A 29 -23.66 15.95 41.50
CA THR A 29 -22.94 17.22 41.41
C THR A 29 -21.49 17.13 41.89
N CYS A 30 -20.65 17.98 41.30
CA CYS A 30 -19.24 18.12 41.57
C CYS A 30 -18.99 18.88 42.88
N ALA A 31 -18.32 18.26 43.85
CA ALA A 31 -17.46 18.91 44.84
C ALA A 31 -16.67 17.83 45.59
N ASP A 32 -15.42 17.58 45.21
CA ASP A 32 -14.34 17.31 46.17
C ASP A 32 -12.97 17.30 45.50
N ALA A 33 -12.03 17.95 46.18
CA ALA A 33 -10.67 18.21 45.73
C ALA A 33 -9.83 16.91 45.64
N ALA A 34 -8.99 16.85 44.60
CA ALA A 34 -8.28 15.67 44.13
C ALA A 34 -7.29 15.04 45.13
N ALA A 35 -7.50 13.77 45.48
CA ALA A 35 -6.46 12.86 45.95
C ALA A 35 -5.76 12.18 44.75
N PRO A 36 -4.44 11.88 44.82
CA PRO A 36 -3.76 11.17 43.74
C PRO A 36 -4.31 9.73 43.59
N PRO A 37 -4.46 9.22 42.36
CA PRO A 37 -5.09 7.92 42.11
C PRO A 37 -4.29 6.77 42.74
N SER A 38 -5.03 5.82 43.29
CA SER A 38 -4.54 4.55 43.87
C SER A 38 -3.76 3.72 42.84
N ARG A 39 -2.96 2.75 43.33
CA ARG A 39 -2.16 1.87 42.47
C ARG A 39 -3.02 1.10 41.44
N GLN A 40 -4.21 0.67 41.85
CA GLN A 40 -5.17 -0.04 41.01
C GLN A 40 -5.79 0.86 39.93
N SER A 41 -6.04 2.14 40.24
CA SER A 41 -6.52 3.12 39.24
C SER A 41 -5.42 3.55 38.26
N ARG A 42 -4.15 3.56 38.66
CA ARG A 42 -3.03 3.75 37.71
C ARG A 42 -2.84 2.56 36.76
N GLU A 43 -3.12 1.36 37.22
CA GLU A 43 -3.07 0.13 36.41
C GLU A 43 -4.23 0.08 35.41
N LEU A 44 -5.43 0.54 35.81
CA LEU A 44 -6.58 0.73 34.93
C LEU A 44 -6.32 1.83 33.89
N ILE A 45 -5.81 3.00 34.29
CA ILE A 45 -5.44 4.09 33.35
C ILE A 45 -4.35 3.63 32.36
N GLY A 46 -3.40 2.80 32.81
CA GLY A 46 -2.36 2.22 31.94
C GLY A 46 -2.91 1.22 30.92
N LYS A 47 -3.93 0.43 31.32
CA LYS A 47 -4.67 -0.47 30.42
C LYS A 47 -5.56 0.32 29.45
N ASP A 48 -6.23 1.36 29.92
CA ASP A 48 -7.06 2.25 29.09
C ASP A 48 -6.20 3.02 28.07
N ALA A 49 -4.98 3.42 28.41
CA ALA A 49 -4.03 4.02 27.48
C ALA A 49 -3.48 3.02 26.44
N ALA A 50 -3.30 1.76 26.81
CA ALA A 50 -2.90 0.70 25.89
C ALA A 50 -4.05 0.29 24.94
N ILE A 51 -5.28 0.22 25.47
CA ILE A 51 -6.52 0.01 24.71
C ILE A 51 -6.79 1.22 23.79
N SER A 52 -6.54 2.45 24.26
CA SER A 52 -6.64 3.68 23.47
C SER A 52 -5.59 3.76 22.36
N LYS A 53 -4.36 3.27 22.58
CA LYS A 53 -3.33 3.17 21.53
C LYS A 53 -3.66 2.10 20.48
N ALA A 54 -4.20 0.95 20.91
CA ALA A 54 -4.72 -0.06 20.00
C ALA A 54 -5.99 0.40 19.25
N ALA A 55 -6.75 1.33 19.83
CA ALA A 55 -7.94 1.91 19.20
C ALA A 55 -7.64 3.02 18.19
N CYS A 56 -6.47 3.66 18.29
CA CYS A 56 -6.03 4.65 17.30
C CYS A 56 -5.52 3.98 16.01
N PHE A 57 -4.88 2.82 16.13
CA PHE A 57 -3.92 2.34 15.15
C PHE A 57 -4.05 0.83 14.95
N GLY A 58 -4.22 0.41 13.68
CA GLY A 58 -4.04 -0.98 13.29
C GLY A 58 -2.60 -1.47 13.47
N SER A 59 -2.29 -2.64 12.93
CA SER A 59 -0.89 -3.05 12.79
C SER A 59 -0.14 -2.02 11.94
N TYR A 60 1.08 -1.68 12.36
CA TYR A 60 1.93 -0.80 11.56
C TYR A 60 2.23 -1.52 10.23
N PRO A 61 2.12 -0.85 9.06
CA PRO A 61 2.33 -1.49 7.77
C PRO A 61 3.72 -2.13 7.67
N ARG A 62 3.80 -3.24 6.93
CA ARG A 62 5.05 -3.96 6.69
C ARG A 62 6.09 -3.03 6.08
N GLN A 63 7.36 -3.31 6.40
CA GLN A 63 8.48 -2.50 5.98
C GLN A 63 9.51 -3.30 5.19
N LEU A 64 10.19 -2.61 4.28
CA LEU A 64 11.43 -3.03 3.65
C LEU A 64 12.51 -2.00 3.95
N VAL A 65 13.66 -2.46 4.44
CA VAL A 65 14.84 -1.61 4.61
C VAL A 65 15.61 -1.58 3.30
N VAL A 66 15.50 -0.49 2.55
CA VAL A 66 16.12 -0.33 1.24
C VAL A 66 17.49 0.32 1.42
N ARG A 67 18.55 -0.47 1.20
CA ARG A 67 19.93 -0.06 1.48
C ARG A 67 20.67 0.39 0.24
N LYS A 68 21.49 1.42 0.37
CA LYS A 68 22.28 1.93 -0.75
C LYS A 68 23.31 0.90 -1.19
N LEU A 69 23.53 0.76 -2.50
CA LEU A 69 24.66 0.03 -3.04
C LEU A 69 25.97 0.68 -2.56
N GLN A 70 26.88 -0.15 -2.06
CA GLN A 70 28.20 0.31 -1.66
C GLN A 70 29.11 0.45 -2.89
N PRO A 71 30.14 1.31 -2.86
CA PRO A 71 31.08 1.44 -3.98
C PRO A 71 31.63 0.09 -4.45
N GLY A 72 31.48 -0.21 -5.74
CA GLY A 72 31.90 -1.47 -6.35
C GLY A 72 30.83 -2.58 -6.37
N GLN A 73 29.71 -2.43 -5.65
CA GLN A 73 28.55 -3.29 -5.82
C GLN A 73 27.80 -2.90 -7.09
N LEU A 74 27.43 -3.90 -7.88
CA LEU A 74 26.68 -3.74 -9.12
C LEU A 74 25.52 -4.74 -9.13
N ILE A 75 24.46 -4.38 -9.83
CA ILE A 75 23.31 -5.23 -10.13
C ILE A 75 23.09 -5.14 -11.63
N THR A 76 22.92 -6.28 -12.30
CA THR A 76 22.65 -6.33 -13.75
C THR A 76 21.26 -6.89 -13.95
N ALA A 77 20.30 -6.07 -14.39
CA ALA A 77 18.90 -6.47 -14.64
C ALA A 77 18.78 -7.61 -15.69
N ASP A 78 19.11 -8.84 -15.31
CA ASP A 78 19.05 -10.05 -16.13
C ASP A 78 18.11 -11.11 -15.53
N GLY A 79 17.59 -10.84 -14.32
CA GLY A 79 16.64 -11.70 -13.63
C GLY A 79 17.31 -12.81 -12.82
N GLN A 80 18.63 -12.93 -12.84
CA GLN A 80 19.40 -13.86 -12.00
C GLN A 80 19.80 -13.16 -10.71
N LEU A 81 19.36 -13.69 -9.57
CA LEU A 81 19.57 -13.04 -8.27
C LEU A 81 20.90 -13.48 -7.62
N ASP A 82 21.97 -13.55 -8.41
CA ASP A 82 23.24 -14.17 -8.03
C ASP A 82 24.33 -13.17 -7.60
N GLU A 83 24.09 -11.86 -7.73
CA GLU A 83 25.04 -10.84 -7.33
C GLU A 83 25.24 -10.78 -5.81
N GLU A 84 26.44 -10.37 -5.41
CA GLU A 84 26.79 -10.15 -4.00
C GLU A 84 25.83 -9.16 -3.32
N ALA A 85 25.38 -8.13 -4.04
CA ALA A 85 24.42 -7.17 -3.53
C ALA A 85 23.13 -7.85 -3.05
N TRP A 86 22.60 -8.84 -3.79
CA TRP A 86 21.42 -9.59 -3.37
C TRP A 86 21.71 -10.63 -2.30
N ALA A 87 22.85 -11.30 -2.36
CA ALA A 87 23.27 -12.26 -1.34
C ALA A 87 23.36 -11.62 0.06
N GLU A 88 23.69 -10.33 0.15
CA GLU A 88 23.76 -9.58 1.40
C GLU A 88 22.42 -9.00 1.86
N THR A 89 21.42 -8.95 0.98
CA THR A 89 20.13 -8.30 1.23
C THR A 89 19.12 -9.32 1.76
N PRO A 90 18.49 -9.08 2.94
CA PRO A 90 17.45 -9.96 3.46
C PRO A 90 16.23 -10.02 2.55
N TRP A 91 15.55 -11.17 2.52
CA TRP A 91 14.24 -11.30 1.90
C TRP A 91 13.16 -10.58 2.72
N SER A 92 12.09 -10.15 2.04
CA SER A 92 10.83 -9.78 2.68
C SER A 92 10.19 -10.99 3.37
N ALA A 93 9.16 -10.72 4.19
CA ALA A 93 8.17 -11.74 4.49
C ALA A 93 7.54 -12.25 3.17
N PRO A 94 7.11 -13.53 3.11
CA PRO A 94 6.28 -14.02 2.01
C PRO A 94 5.02 -13.19 1.83
N PHE A 95 4.53 -13.15 0.60
CA PHE A 95 3.27 -12.50 0.27
C PHE A 95 2.10 -13.25 0.91
N GLU A 96 1.01 -12.53 1.11
CA GLU A 96 -0.25 -13.03 1.65
C GLU A 96 -1.38 -12.74 0.66
N ASP A 97 -2.56 -13.29 0.89
CA ASP A 97 -3.74 -12.88 0.13
C ASP A 97 -3.99 -11.37 0.28
N ILE A 98 -4.48 -10.73 -0.78
CA ILE A 98 -4.78 -9.29 -0.78
C ILE A 98 -5.78 -8.89 0.31
N GLU A 99 -6.68 -9.79 0.71
CA GLU A 99 -7.64 -9.59 1.80
C GLU A 99 -7.09 -10.02 3.17
N GLY A 100 -5.82 -10.47 3.22
CA GLY A 100 -5.14 -10.94 4.42
C GLY A 100 -5.75 -12.25 4.94
N ASP A 101 -5.96 -12.34 6.26
CA ASP A 101 -6.54 -13.53 6.91
C ASP A 101 -7.98 -13.87 6.47
N LEU A 102 -8.64 -12.99 5.71
CA LEU A 102 -9.97 -13.25 5.14
C LEU A 102 -9.92 -14.12 3.89
N GLY A 103 -8.80 -14.09 3.16
CA GLY A 103 -8.60 -14.86 1.94
C GLY A 103 -7.83 -16.17 2.17
N PRO A 104 -7.77 -17.05 1.15
CA PRO A 104 -6.98 -18.27 1.23
C PRO A 104 -5.47 -17.95 1.21
N PRO A 105 -4.63 -18.63 2.01
CA PRO A 105 -3.19 -18.41 1.96
C PRO A 105 -2.63 -18.72 0.56
N PRO A 106 -1.60 -17.99 0.09
CA PRO A 106 -0.94 -18.26 -1.17
C PRO A 106 -0.47 -19.70 -1.30
N GLN A 107 -0.68 -20.29 -2.49
CA GLN A 107 -0.26 -21.67 -2.77
C GLN A 107 1.24 -21.77 -3.07
N PHE A 108 1.84 -20.68 -3.54
CA PHE A 108 3.24 -20.61 -3.92
C PHE A 108 3.92 -19.42 -3.26
N GLU A 109 5.15 -19.60 -2.80
CA GLU A 109 5.90 -18.51 -2.18
C GLU A 109 6.19 -17.38 -3.18
N THR A 110 5.98 -16.14 -2.74
CA THR A 110 6.46 -14.94 -3.43
C THR A 110 7.11 -14.01 -2.41
N LYS A 111 8.31 -13.50 -2.73
CA LYS A 111 9.08 -12.63 -1.84
C LYS A 111 10.00 -11.71 -2.63
N VAL A 112 10.40 -10.60 -2.01
CA VAL A 112 11.17 -9.53 -2.66
C VAL A 112 12.42 -9.11 -1.86
N LYS A 113 13.37 -8.52 -2.56
CA LYS A 113 14.51 -7.76 -2.02
C LYS A 113 14.54 -6.40 -2.68
N MET A 114 15.10 -5.41 -1.98
CA MET A 114 15.26 -4.08 -2.52
C MET A 114 16.61 -3.45 -2.17
N ARG A 115 17.17 -2.72 -3.14
CA ARG A 115 18.37 -1.88 -3.00
C ARG A 115 18.16 -0.57 -3.75
N TYR A 116 19.04 0.40 -3.55
CA TYR A 116 19.03 1.61 -4.37
C TYR A 116 20.43 2.15 -4.61
N ASP A 117 20.59 2.93 -5.65
CA ASP A 117 21.77 3.76 -5.89
C ASP A 117 21.33 5.19 -6.25
N ASP A 118 22.16 5.94 -6.97
CA ASP A 118 21.85 7.32 -7.36
C ASP A 118 20.83 7.41 -8.52
N ASP A 119 20.66 6.33 -9.29
CA ASP A 119 19.86 6.27 -10.51
C ASP A 119 18.64 5.35 -10.39
N CYS A 120 18.78 4.22 -9.67
CA CYS A 120 17.85 3.10 -9.66
C CYS A 120 17.34 2.81 -8.24
N LEU A 121 16.03 2.59 -8.14
CA LEU A 121 15.44 1.75 -7.10
C LEU A 121 15.41 0.32 -7.64
N TRP A 122 16.24 -0.54 -7.08
CA TRP A 122 16.38 -1.93 -7.50
C TRP A 122 15.38 -2.82 -6.77
N VAL A 123 14.66 -3.64 -7.52
CA VAL A 123 13.73 -4.65 -7.03
C VAL A 123 14.15 -6.01 -7.57
N ALA A 124 14.28 -6.99 -6.68
CA ALA A 124 14.40 -8.39 -7.03
C ALA A 124 13.21 -9.15 -6.46
N ALA A 125 12.52 -9.93 -7.29
CA ALA A 125 11.37 -10.73 -6.91
C ALA A 125 11.65 -12.20 -7.23
N TYR A 126 11.31 -13.08 -6.30
CA TYR A 126 11.28 -14.52 -6.51
C TYR A 126 9.85 -15.02 -6.37
N MET A 127 9.42 -15.84 -7.32
CA MET A 127 8.10 -16.45 -7.36
C MET A 127 8.27 -17.95 -7.59
N GLU A 128 7.90 -18.75 -6.59
CA GLU A 128 7.69 -20.18 -6.80
C GLU A 128 6.52 -20.36 -7.77
N GLU A 129 6.73 -21.17 -8.80
CA GLU A 129 5.78 -21.33 -9.89
C GLU A 129 6.05 -22.66 -10.60
N PRO A 130 5.25 -23.70 -10.33
CA PRO A 130 5.40 -24.99 -11.01
C PRO A 130 4.89 -24.97 -12.46
N GLN A 131 4.09 -23.97 -12.84
CA GLN A 131 3.42 -23.85 -14.13
C GLN A 131 3.67 -22.48 -14.74
N ALA A 132 4.95 -22.12 -14.96
CA ALA A 132 5.32 -20.82 -15.52
C ALA A 132 4.62 -20.61 -16.87
N TRP A 133 3.73 -19.62 -16.89
CA TRP A 133 2.83 -19.36 -18.00
C TRP A 133 2.78 -17.85 -18.31
N ALA A 134 3.07 -17.52 -19.56
CA ALA A 134 3.05 -16.15 -20.06
C ALA A 134 2.78 -16.14 -21.57
N THR A 135 1.69 -15.52 -22.01
CA THR A 135 1.28 -15.42 -23.41
C THR A 135 1.57 -14.04 -24.01
N GLN A 136 1.64 -13.00 -23.19
CA GLN A 136 2.02 -11.66 -23.59
C GLN A 136 3.54 -11.58 -23.77
N GLN A 137 3.99 -11.07 -24.93
CA GLN A 137 5.42 -11.02 -25.27
C GLN A 137 5.93 -9.59 -25.49
N GLU A 138 5.04 -8.62 -25.67
CA GLU A 138 5.37 -7.26 -26.07
C GLU A 138 5.25 -6.29 -24.90
N THR A 139 6.18 -5.34 -24.78
CA THR A 139 6.05 -4.25 -23.80
C THR A 139 4.84 -3.37 -24.12
N ASN A 140 4.14 -2.91 -23.08
CA ASN A 140 2.85 -2.24 -23.10
C ASN A 140 1.67 -3.11 -23.61
N SER A 141 1.76 -4.44 -23.45
CA SER A 141 0.60 -5.33 -23.47
C SER A 141 -0.19 -5.27 -22.15
N ILE A 142 -1.40 -5.82 -22.12
CA ILE A 142 -2.15 -5.99 -20.86
C ILE A 142 -1.56 -7.20 -20.11
N VAL A 143 -0.56 -6.97 -19.25
CA VAL A 143 0.28 -8.04 -18.68
C VAL A 143 -0.45 -8.87 -17.62
N TYR A 144 -1.33 -8.27 -16.81
CA TYR A 144 -2.18 -9.01 -15.84
C TYR A 144 -3.08 -10.11 -16.44
N LEU A 145 -3.19 -10.22 -17.78
CA LEU A 145 -3.84 -11.37 -18.43
C LEU A 145 -3.01 -12.66 -18.32
N ASP A 146 -1.73 -12.56 -17.99
CA ASP A 146 -0.85 -13.67 -17.62
C ASP A 146 -0.64 -13.72 -16.10
N ASN A 147 0.12 -14.71 -15.62
CA ASN A 147 0.73 -14.61 -14.30
C ASN A 147 1.83 -13.55 -14.35
N ASP A 148 1.79 -12.60 -13.42
CA ASP A 148 2.71 -11.47 -13.42
C ASP A 148 3.11 -11.01 -12.01
N PHE A 149 4.03 -10.05 -11.99
CA PHE A 149 4.52 -9.37 -10.81
C PHE A 149 4.42 -7.86 -11.00
N GLU A 150 3.86 -7.20 -10.00
CA GLU A 150 3.55 -5.77 -10.04
C GLU A 150 4.28 -5.03 -8.92
N VAL A 151 4.78 -3.82 -9.21
CA VAL A 151 5.40 -2.92 -8.23
C VAL A 151 4.66 -1.59 -8.21
N PHE A 152 4.24 -1.18 -7.02
CA PHE A 152 3.47 0.04 -6.77
C PHE A 152 4.25 1.01 -5.89
N VAL A 153 4.42 2.27 -6.31
CA VAL A 153 5.25 3.24 -5.59
C VAL A 153 4.55 4.60 -5.50
N ASP A 154 4.44 5.11 -4.27
CA ASP A 154 4.02 6.48 -3.93
C ASP A 154 5.11 7.12 -3.04
N PRO A 155 6.06 7.88 -3.64
CA PRO A 155 7.21 8.41 -2.93
C PRO A 155 6.90 9.43 -1.82
N ASN A 156 5.91 10.30 -1.99
CA ASN A 156 5.60 11.33 -0.99
C ASN A 156 4.47 10.90 0.00
N GLY A 157 3.76 9.82 -0.34
CA GLY A 157 2.68 9.23 0.44
C GLY A 157 1.41 10.05 0.46
N ASP A 158 1.11 10.81 -0.60
CA ASP A 158 -0.10 11.64 -0.71
C ASP A 158 -1.25 10.96 -1.50
N ASN A 159 -1.04 9.71 -1.92
CA ASN A 159 -1.96 8.90 -2.73
C ASN A 159 -2.20 9.40 -4.16
N HIS A 160 -1.47 10.42 -4.62
CA HIS A 160 -1.59 10.97 -5.96
C HIS A 160 -0.34 10.68 -6.77
N TYR A 161 -0.49 10.71 -8.09
CA TYR A 161 0.59 10.47 -9.04
C TYR A 161 1.42 9.21 -8.77
N TYR A 162 0.85 8.19 -8.13
CA TYR A 162 1.58 6.96 -7.85
C TYR A 162 1.72 6.12 -9.10
N LYS A 163 2.77 5.31 -9.12
CA LYS A 163 3.19 4.58 -10.32
C LYS A 163 3.14 3.09 -10.09
N GLU A 164 2.83 2.40 -11.16
CA GLU A 164 2.75 0.94 -11.24
C GLU A 164 3.57 0.47 -12.42
N VAL A 165 4.23 -0.67 -12.24
CA VAL A 165 4.90 -1.42 -13.31
C VAL A 165 4.63 -2.90 -13.10
N GLU A 166 4.27 -3.58 -14.19
CA GLU A 166 3.98 -5.02 -14.24
C GLU A 166 5.03 -5.71 -15.11
N ILE A 167 5.34 -6.97 -14.80
CA ILE A 167 6.18 -7.84 -15.63
C ILE A 167 5.75 -9.31 -15.51
N ASN A 168 5.64 -10.03 -16.63
CA ASN A 168 5.36 -11.48 -16.62
C ASN A 168 6.64 -12.33 -16.76
N ALA A 169 6.49 -13.65 -16.69
CA ALA A 169 7.59 -14.61 -16.81
C ALA A 169 8.29 -14.63 -18.20
N HIS A 170 7.72 -13.96 -19.22
CA HIS A 170 8.37 -13.75 -20.52
C HIS A 170 9.23 -12.46 -20.55
N GLY A 171 9.02 -11.55 -19.60
CA GLY A 171 9.63 -10.21 -19.59
C GLY A 171 8.83 -9.15 -20.34
N ALA A 172 7.59 -9.44 -20.76
CA ALA A 172 6.69 -8.40 -21.22
C ALA A 172 6.30 -7.53 -20.03
N SER A 173 6.33 -6.21 -20.19
CA SER A 173 6.08 -5.26 -19.11
C SER A 173 4.99 -4.25 -19.46
N TRP A 174 4.30 -3.74 -18.45
CA TRP A 174 3.34 -2.64 -18.57
C TRP A 174 3.61 -1.61 -17.47
N ASN A 175 3.17 -0.37 -17.66
CA ASN A 175 3.39 0.70 -16.69
C ASN A 175 2.24 1.70 -16.72
N LEU A 176 1.85 2.17 -15.53
CA LEU A 176 0.74 3.07 -15.29
C LEU A 176 1.15 4.20 -14.34
N LEU A 177 0.66 5.41 -14.64
CA LEU A 177 0.62 6.51 -13.68
C LEU A 177 -0.83 6.73 -13.28
N LEU A 178 -1.11 6.74 -11.98
CA LEU A 178 -2.44 7.05 -11.45
C LEU A 178 -2.42 8.41 -10.79
N VAL A 179 -3.17 9.36 -11.34
CA VAL A 179 -3.22 10.75 -10.84
C VAL A 179 -3.81 10.81 -9.42
N GLN A 180 -4.78 9.94 -9.14
CA GLN A 180 -5.41 9.74 -7.84
C GLN A 180 -6.04 8.33 -7.83
N PRO A 181 -6.48 7.80 -6.67
CA PRO A 181 -7.10 6.48 -6.58
C PRO A 181 -8.33 6.32 -7.48
N TYR A 182 -8.57 5.11 -8.00
CA TYR A 182 -9.78 4.82 -8.79
C TYR A 182 -11.06 5.06 -7.99
N VAL A 183 -11.03 4.81 -6.68
CA VAL A 183 -12.16 5.07 -5.77
C VAL A 183 -12.52 6.57 -5.68
N ASP A 184 -11.62 7.45 -6.10
CA ASP A 184 -11.82 8.90 -6.22
C ASP A 184 -12.13 9.33 -7.65
N GLY A 185 -12.28 8.39 -8.59
CA GLY A 185 -12.53 8.68 -10.00
C GLY A 185 -11.29 9.10 -10.78
N GLY A 186 -10.09 8.80 -10.27
CA GLY A 186 -8.84 9.10 -10.97
C GLY A 186 -8.67 8.30 -12.26
N PRO A 187 -8.22 8.91 -13.36
CA PRO A 187 -7.83 8.16 -14.55
C PRO A 187 -6.46 7.51 -14.36
N ALA A 188 -6.26 6.37 -15.01
CA ALA A 188 -4.93 5.86 -15.29
C ALA A 188 -4.37 6.55 -16.54
N VAL A 189 -3.08 6.85 -16.51
CA VAL A 189 -2.31 7.31 -17.66
C VAL A 189 -1.42 6.17 -18.10
N CYS A 190 -1.56 5.77 -19.37
CA CYS A 190 -0.75 4.73 -19.98
C CYS A 190 -0.47 5.03 -21.45
N ASN A 191 0.57 4.39 -21.97
CA ASN A 191 1.00 4.53 -23.36
C ASN A 191 0.72 3.27 -24.20
N GLY A 192 0.97 3.35 -25.50
CA GLY A 192 0.86 2.22 -26.45
C GLY A 192 -0.51 2.07 -27.10
N THR A 193 -0.80 0.87 -27.62
CA THR A 193 -2.10 0.51 -28.25
C THR A 193 -3.28 0.67 -27.29
N LEU A 194 -3.01 0.72 -25.99
CA LEU A 194 -3.96 0.85 -24.89
C LEU A 194 -4.11 2.28 -24.38
N ALA A 195 -3.37 3.26 -24.91
CA ALA A 195 -3.57 4.67 -24.54
C ALA A 195 -5.04 5.09 -24.70
N THR A 196 -5.74 4.54 -25.70
CA THR A 196 -7.19 4.73 -25.88
C THR A 196 -8.02 4.08 -24.78
N MET A 197 -7.62 2.92 -24.24
CA MET A 197 -8.32 2.27 -23.11
C MET A 197 -8.14 3.08 -21.82
N CYS A 198 -6.92 3.52 -21.51
CA CYS A 198 -6.66 4.39 -20.36
C CYS A 198 -7.32 5.77 -20.50
N ALA A 199 -7.38 6.30 -21.73
CA ALA A 199 -8.10 7.55 -22.03
C ALA A 199 -9.63 7.39 -22.07
N SER A 200 -10.18 6.17 -22.26
CA SER A 200 -11.64 5.98 -22.45
C SER A 200 -12.47 6.20 -21.19
N ASN A 201 -11.85 6.16 -20.01
CA ASN A 201 -12.47 6.58 -18.75
C ASN A 201 -12.45 8.10 -18.55
N TYR A 202 -11.81 8.87 -19.44
CA TYR A 202 -11.91 10.32 -19.45
C TYR A 202 -13.15 10.75 -20.25
N SER A 203 -14.32 10.63 -19.62
CA SER A 203 -15.44 11.49 -20.00
C SER A 203 -15.08 12.90 -19.59
N SER A 204 -14.53 13.68 -20.53
CA SER A 204 -14.50 15.13 -20.41
C SER A 204 -15.87 15.58 -19.91
N PRO A 205 -15.98 16.51 -18.92
CA PRO A 205 -17.24 17.16 -18.65
C PRO A 205 -17.76 17.68 -19.99
N SER A 206 -19.04 17.44 -20.22
CA SER A 206 -19.75 17.73 -21.45
C SER A 206 -19.29 19.05 -22.08
N SER A 207 -19.17 19.01 -23.40
CA SER A 207 -19.08 20.17 -24.25
C SER A 207 -20.25 21.12 -24.00
N SER A 208 -20.10 22.03 -23.04
CA SER A 208 -20.84 23.29 -23.00
C SER A 208 -19.93 24.37 -22.43
N SER A 209 -19.27 25.06 -23.36
CA SER A 209 -18.83 26.46 -23.27
C SER A 209 -18.11 26.90 -21.99
N SER A 210 -16.79 26.76 -21.94
CA SER A 210 -15.91 27.87 -21.56
C SER A 210 -14.46 27.54 -21.91
N SER A 211 -13.77 28.52 -22.47
CA SER A 211 -12.39 28.46 -22.94
C SER A 211 -11.41 28.47 -21.76
N SER A 212 -11.13 27.29 -21.21
CA SER A 212 -9.90 26.97 -20.49
C SER A 212 -9.64 25.48 -20.66
N PRO A 213 -8.51 25.05 -21.25
CA PRO A 213 -8.18 23.63 -21.25
C PRO A 213 -8.02 23.23 -19.79
N GLY A 214 -8.79 22.24 -19.35
CA GLY A 214 -8.58 21.60 -18.04
C GLY A 214 -7.12 21.11 -17.93
N PRO A 215 -6.62 20.84 -16.71
CA PRO A 215 -5.24 20.41 -16.52
C PRO A 215 -4.94 19.24 -17.45
N SER A 216 -3.93 19.40 -18.31
CA SER A 216 -3.47 18.35 -19.20
C SER A 216 -3.07 17.14 -18.36
N VAL A 217 -3.66 15.97 -18.64
CA VAL A 217 -3.25 14.71 -18.03
C VAL A 217 -1.74 14.55 -18.21
N PRO A 218 -0.96 14.36 -17.14
CA PRO A 218 0.49 14.28 -17.25
C PRO A 218 0.88 13.06 -18.07
N ALA A 219 1.78 13.23 -19.04
CA ALA A 219 2.35 12.11 -19.78
C ALA A 219 3.44 11.42 -18.95
N TRP A 220 3.37 10.10 -18.85
CA TRP A 220 4.35 9.26 -18.17
C TRP A 220 4.48 7.93 -18.90
N ASP A 221 5.71 7.49 -19.11
CA ASP A 221 6.03 6.27 -19.85
C ASP A 221 7.39 5.75 -19.40
N LEU A 222 7.38 4.56 -18.80
CA LEU A 222 8.58 3.92 -18.31
C LEU A 222 9.27 3.06 -19.38
N SER A 223 8.59 2.69 -20.46
CA SER A 223 8.97 1.59 -21.38
C SER A 223 10.38 1.74 -21.97
N SER A 224 10.80 2.95 -22.32
CA SER A 224 12.14 3.21 -22.88
C SER A 224 13.28 3.28 -21.84
N SER A 225 12.93 3.33 -20.56
CA SER A 225 13.85 3.58 -19.44
C SER A 225 13.90 2.45 -18.42
N LEU A 226 12.89 1.57 -18.41
CA LEU A 226 12.85 0.39 -17.57
C LEU A 226 13.95 -0.57 -17.99
N LYS A 227 14.82 -0.93 -17.04
CA LYS A 227 15.78 -2.02 -17.21
C LYS A 227 15.26 -3.17 -16.36
N ALA A 228 14.83 -4.24 -17.01
CA ALA A 228 14.29 -5.41 -16.34
C ALA A 228 14.80 -6.69 -17.01
N GLY A 229 15.02 -7.72 -16.19
CA GLY A 229 15.37 -9.06 -16.63
C GLY A 229 14.52 -10.11 -15.92
N VAL A 230 14.31 -11.25 -16.58
CA VAL A 230 13.55 -12.39 -16.05
C VAL A 230 14.35 -13.66 -16.27
N SER A 231 14.38 -14.52 -15.26
CA SER A 231 14.96 -15.87 -15.32
C SER A 231 13.93 -16.91 -14.88
N VAL A 232 13.82 -18.01 -15.61
CA VAL A 232 12.91 -19.14 -15.31
C VAL A 232 13.75 -20.37 -14.95
N ASP A 233 13.51 -20.96 -13.77
CA ASP A 233 14.07 -22.27 -13.40
C ASP A 233 13.14 -23.38 -13.92
N GLY A 234 13.44 -23.87 -15.12
CA GLY A 234 12.67 -24.88 -15.84
C GLY A 234 12.30 -24.40 -17.25
N ALA A 235 11.05 -24.65 -17.66
CA ALA A 235 10.55 -24.25 -18.96
C ALA A 235 9.32 -23.34 -18.84
N LEU A 236 9.34 -22.24 -19.59
CA LEU A 236 8.19 -21.36 -19.76
C LEU A 236 7.20 -21.97 -20.77
N ASN A 237 5.91 -21.98 -20.43
CA ASN A 237 4.82 -22.47 -21.29
C ASN A 237 4.89 -23.96 -21.71
N ASP A 238 5.70 -24.78 -21.04
CA ASP A 238 5.85 -26.20 -21.39
C ASP A 238 5.39 -27.12 -20.24
N PRO A 239 4.16 -27.69 -20.30
CA PRO A 239 3.65 -28.59 -19.27
C PRO A 239 4.35 -29.94 -19.20
N ALA A 240 5.08 -30.35 -20.24
CA ALA A 240 5.81 -31.63 -20.22
C ALA A 240 7.10 -31.53 -19.39
N VAL A 241 7.65 -30.33 -19.24
CA VAL A 241 8.85 -30.06 -18.43
C VAL A 241 8.48 -29.41 -17.09
N GLY A 242 7.58 -28.42 -17.12
CA GLY A 242 7.23 -27.59 -15.98
C GLY A 242 8.34 -26.64 -15.54
N SER A 243 8.12 -25.94 -14.43
CA SER A 243 9.09 -25.05 -13.80
C SER A 243 9.14 -25.28 -12.28
N LYS A 244 10.07 -24.62 -11.60
CA LYS A 244 10.07 -24.48 -10.14
C LYS A 244 9.70 -23.08 -9.71
N GLY A 245 10.04 -22.10 -10.53
CA GLY A 245 9.81 -20.70 -10.27
C GLY A 245 10.45 -19.82 -11.33
N TRP A 246 10.25 -18.53 -11.16
CA TRP A 246 10.92 -17.51 -11.94
C TRP A 246 11.26 -16.33 -11.04
N SER A 247 12.22 -15.53 -11.48
CA SER A 247 12.64 -14.31 -10.82
C SER A 247 12.63 -13.15 -11.78
N ALA A 248 12.30 -11.97 -11.25
CA ALA A 248 12.37 -10.71 -11.95
C ALA A 248 13.33 -9.78 -11.22
N GLU A 249 14.08 -9.02 -12.00
CA GLU A 249 15.00 -8.02 -11.48
C GLU A 249 14.87 -6.73 -12.26
N MET A 250 14.63 -5.64 -11.56
CA MET A 250 14.24 -4.36 -12.16
C MET A 250 15.04 -3.21 -11.57
N CYS A 251 15.63 -2.38 -12.41
CA CYS A 251 15.96 -1.01 -12.06
C CYS A 251 14.78 -0.12 -12.42
N LEU A 252 14.14 0.41 -11.38
CA LEU A 252 13.14 1.46 -11.47
C LEU A 252 13.86 2.81 -11.45
N PRO A 253 13.90 3.58 -12.55
CA PRO A 253 14.64 4.84 -12.60
C PRO A 253 14.07 5.86 -11.62
N LEU A 254 14.83 6.21 -10.57
CA LEU A 254 14.36 7.09 -9.48
C LEU A 254 13.79 8.40 -10.02
N LYS A 255 14.42 8.99 -11.04
CA LYS A 255 13.99 10.23 -11.68
C LYS A 255 12.56 10.17 -12.25
N GLU A 256 12.13 9.00 -12.75
CA GLU A 256 10.79 8.84 -13.33
C GLU A 256 9.73 8.63 -12.25
N TYR A 257 10.12 8.00 -11.13
CA TYR A 257 9.23 7.77 -10.00
C TYR A 257 8.99 9.01 -9.16
N VAL A 258 9.98 9.91 -9.05
CA VAL A 258 9.80 11.22 -8.38
C VAL A 258 9.23 12.30 -9.30
N LYS A 259 8.97 11.98 -10.57
CA LYS A 259 8.32 12.90 -11.49
C LYS A 259 6.89 13.14 -10.99
N TYR A 260 6.52 14.43 -10.86
CA TYR A 260 5.27 14.91 -10.26
C TYR A 260 5.19 14.81 -8.72
N GLU A 261 6.24 14.32 -8.05
CA GLU A 261 6.26 14.19 -6.60
C GLU A 261 6.85 15.45 -5.95
N GLU A 262 6.04 16.14 -5.13
CA GLU A 262 6.52 17.29 -4.38
C GLU A 262 7.27 16.88 -3.11
N GLY A 263 8.40 17.54 -2.83
CA GLY A 263 9.11 17.40 -1.56
C GLY A 263 9.87 16.08 -1.37
N VAL A 264 10.07 15.30 -2.43
CA VAL A 264 10.82 14.03 -2.40
C VAL A 264 12.31 14.25 -2.71
N ASN A 265 13.19 13.59 -1.98
CA ASN A 265 14.63 13.63 -2.25
C ASN A 265 15.00 12.70 -3.42
N LEU A 266 15.88 13.16 -4.30
CA LEU A 266 16.46 12.38 -5.39
C LEU A 266 18.00 12.50 -5.35
N PRO A 267 18.74 11.40 -5.12
CA PRO A 267 18.26 10.11 -4.65
C PRO A 267 17.66 10.20 -3.22
N PRO A 268 16.90 9.18 -2.78
CA PRO A 268 16.43 9.08 -1.40
C PRO A 268 17.57 9.18 -0.39
N ARG A 269 17.31 9.83 0.74
CA ARG A 269 18.26 10.01 1.84
C ARG A 269 17.95 9.05 2.98
N ARG A 270 18.95 8.79 3.81
CA ARG A 270 18.74 8.07 5.09
C ARG A 270 17.57 8.71 5.87
N GLY A 271 16.56 7.92 6.19
CA GLY A 271 15.39 8.39 6.92
C GLY A 271 14.18 8.74 6.07
N ASP A 272 14.30 8.67 4.74
CA ASP A 272 13.14 8.81 3.86
C ASP A 272 12.26 7.56 3.90
N TYR A 273 10.96 7.79 3.73
CA TYR A 273 9.91 6.78 3.71
C TYR A 273 9.10 6.94 2.44
N TRP A 274 9.08 5.92 1.59
CA TRP A 274 8.16 5.83 0.46
C TRP A 274 7.07 4.81 0.77
N ARG A 275 5.86 5.04 0.27
CA ARG A 275 4.79 4.04 0.28
C ARG A 275 5.05 3.08 -0.88
N ILE A 276 5.01 1.78 -0.60
CA ILE A 276 5.30 0.77 -1.60
C ILE A 276 4.48 -0.49 -1.36
N ASN A 277 4.04 -1.13 -2.43
CA ASN A 277 3.53 -2.49 -2.36
C ASN A 277 3.93 -3.29 -3.60
N PHE A 278 3.70 -4.59 -3.50
CA PHE A 278 3.97 -5.54 -4.56
C PHE A 278 2.78 -6.48 -4.67
N SER A 279 2.47 -6.91 -5.87
CA SER A 279 1.41 -7.88 -6.15
C SER A 279 1.95 -8.98 -7.07
N ARG A 280 1.33 -10.14 -6.97
CA ARG A 280 1.37 -11.22 -7.96
C ARG A 280 -0.06 -11.53 -8.33
N VAL A 281 -0.41 -11.34 -9.60
CA VAL A 281 -1.64 -11.91 -10.15
C VAL A 281 -1.33 -13.36 -10.54
N GLN A 282 -2.10 -14.29 -9.98
CA GLN A 282 -1.95 -15.71 -10.23
C GLN A 282 -3.22 -16.27 -10.85
N TRP A 283 -3.16 -16.57 -12.14
CA TRP A 283 -4.15 -17.38 -12.83
C TRP A 283 -3.88 -18.87 -12.63
N THR A 284 -4.97 -19.61 -12.47
CA THR A 284 -4.92 -21.07 -12.56
C THR A 284 -4.84 -21.46 -14.04
N VAL A 285 -3.93 -22.38 -14.36
CA VAL A 285 -3.80 -22.94 -15.71
C VAL A 285 -4.07 -24.44 -15.73
N LYS A 286 -4.64 -24.91 -16.82
CA LYS A 286 -4.90 -26.33 -17.11
C LYS A 286 -4.03 -26.78 -18.27
N VAL A 287 -3.73 -28.07 -18.32
CA VAL A 287 -3.05 -28.68 -19.47
C VAL A 287 -4.09 -29.03 -20.54
N ALA A 288 -3.92 -28.52 -21.75
CA ALA A 288 -4.70 -28.87 -22.93
C ALA A 288 -3.81 -29.49 -24.01
N ARG A 289 -4.42 -30.06 -25.06
CA ARG A 289 -3.72 -30.55 -26.25
C ARG A 289 -4.03 -29.66 -27.44
N GLU A 290 -3.01 -29.03 -28.01
CA GLU A 290 -3.11 -28.20 -29.21
C GLU A 290 -2.06 -28.63 -30.22
N GLY A 291 -2.46 -28.85 -31.48
CA GLY A 291 -1.52 -29.23 -32.54
C GLY A 291 -0.76 -30.54 -32.31
N GLY A 292 -1.18 -31.38 -31.36
CA GLY A 292 -0.49 -32.62 -30.96
C GLY A 292 0.45 -32.48 -29.75
N SER A 293 0.68 -31.26 -29.27
CA SER A 293 1.50 -30.97 -28.08
C SER A 293 0.64 -30.58 -26.89
N GLU A 294 1.17 -30.78 -25.68
CA GLU A 294 0.54 -30.30 -24.45
C GLU A 294 0.92 -28.83 -24.22
N VAL A 295 -0.06 -28.00 -23.84
CA VAL A 295 0.12 -26.56 -23.57
C VAL A 295 -0.63 -26.17 -22.30
N TYR A 296 -0.18 -25.11 -21.63
CA TYR A 296 -0.98 -24.45 -20.59
C TYR A 296 -2.03 -23.54 -21.22
N VAL A 297 -3.26 -23.63 -20.72
CA VAL A 297 -4.37 -22.72 -21.05
C VAL A 297 -4.95 -22.17 -19.75
N LYS A 298 -5.37 -20.90 -19.76
CA LYS A 298 -6.04 -20.28 -18.61
C LYS A 298 -7.30 -21.05 -18.25
N ASP A 299 -7.52 -21.27 -16.96
CA ASP A 299 -8.79 -21.76 -16.44
C ASP A 299 -9.78 -20.60 -16.30
N GLU A 300 -10.63 -20.38 -17.32
CA GLU A 300 -11.63 -19.30 -17.34
C GLU A 300 -12.71 -19.44 -16.25
N GLU A 301 -12.83 -20.60 -15.58
CA GLU A 301 -13.76 -20.79 -14.47
C GLU A 301 -13.14 -20.39 -13.11
N ALA A 302 -11.82 -20.27 -13.05
CA ALA A 302 -11.10 -19.92 -11.82
C ALA A 302 -10.79 -18.42 -11.80
N PRO A 303 -11.16 -17.69 -10.73
CA PRO A 303 -10.73 -16.31 -10.58
C PRO A 303 -9.21 -16.24 -10.36
N ALA A 304 -8.61 -15.12 -10.76
CA ALA A 304 -7.23 -14.84 -10.39
C ALA A 304 -7.10 -14.72 -8.86
N SER A 305 -6.03 -15.27 -8.31
CA SER A 305 -5.60 -14.97 -6.94
C SER A 305 -4.68 -13.76 -6.97
N ASN A 306 -4.77 -12.89 -5.96
CA ASN A 306 -3.92 -11.72 -5.81
C ASN A 306 -3.14 -11.86 -4.52
N TRP A 307 -1.83 -12.03 -4.62
CA TRP A 307 -0.95 -12.19 -3.47
C TRP A 307 -0.03 -10.98 -3.36
N VAL A 308 0.08 -10.41 -2.17
CA VAL A 308 0.66 -9.09 -1.97
C VAL A 308 1.62 -9.06 -0.79
N PHE A 309 2.60 -8.15 -0.84
CA PHE A 309 3.52 -7.95 0.28
C PHE A 309 2.78 -7.43 1.52
N GLN A 310 2.00 -6.36 1.37
CA GLN A 310 1.14 -5.79 2.41
C GLN A 310 -0.32 -6.04 2.04
N PRO A 311 -1.10 -6.77 2.86
CA PRO A 311 -2.53 -6.94 2.65
C PRO A 311 -3.32 -5.63 2.67
N MET A 312 -4.29 -5.53 1.77
CA MET A 312 -5.18 -4.36 1.62
C MET A 312 -6.49 -4.52 2.41
N GLY A 313 -6.86 -5.77 2.73
CA GLY A 313 -8.12 -6.12 3.40
C GLY A 313 -9.34 -6.05 2.47
N VAL A 314 -9.11 -5.82 1.18
CA VAL A 314 -10.09 -5.78 0.10
C VAL A 314 -9.34 -6.05 -1.20
N THR A 315 -9.96 -6.72 -2.15
CA THR A 315 -9.40 -6.94 -3.50
C THR A 315 -9.30 -5.64 -4.31
N ASN A 316 -8.37 -4.75 -3.93
CA ASN A 316 -8.07 -3.47 -4.58
C ASN A 316 -6.66 -2.98 -4.20
N MET A 317 -5.72 -3.03 -5.14
CA MET A 317 -4.35 -2.56 -4.93
C MET A 317 -4.19 -1.04 -4.99
N HIS A 318 -5.15 -0.32 -5.56
CA HIS A 318 -5.06 1.12 -5.82
C HIS A 318 -5.52 1.95 -4.60
N LEU A 319 -5.01 1.58 -3.42
CA LEU A 319 -5.25 2.21 -2.12
C LEU A 319 -3.89 2.51 -1.43
N PRO A 320 -3.13 3.53 -1.90
CA PRO A 320 -1.75 3.78 -1.44
C PRO A 320 -1.61 4.05 0.07
N GLU A 321 -2.66 4.55 0.71
CA GLU A 321 -2.73 4.73 2.16
C GLU A 321 -2.68 3.41 2.95
N ARG A 322 -2.89 2.26 2.29
CA ARG A 322 -2.83 0.93 2.92
C ARG A 322 -1.54 0.16 2.63
N TRP A 323 -0.72 0.61 1.69
CA TRP A 323 0.56 0.00 1.31
C TRP A 323 1.59 -0.12 2.45
N GLY A 324 2.67 -0.85 2.18
CA GLY A 324 3.82 -0.95 3.08
C GLY A 324 4.72 0.28 3.00
N TYR A 325 5.91 0.16 3.58
CA TYR A 325 6.95 1.19 3.53
C TYR A 325 8.27 0.67 2.96
N ALA A 326 8.88 1.46 2.08
CA ALA A 326 10.31 1.42 1.84
C ALA A 326 11.00 2.46 2.74
N TYR A 327 11.84 1.99 3.67
CA TYR A 327 12.67 2.83 4.53
C TYR A 327 14.10 2.90 3.96
N PHE A 328 14.55 4.09 3.59
CA PHE A 328 15.86 4.26 2.96
C PHE A 328 16.99 4.41 3.99
N SER A 329 18.06 3.65 3.77
CA SER A 329 19.25 3.65 4.63
C SER A 329 20.54 3.69 3.81
N GLU A 330 21.52 4.45 4.30
CA GLU A 330 22.88 4.47 3.75
C GLU A 330 23.82 3.48 4.47
N GLU A 331 23.35 2.85 5.54
CA GLU A 331 24.13 1.82 6.23
C GLU A 331 24.30 0.58 5.33
N PRO A 332 25.48 -0.05 5.31
CA PRO A 332 25.70 -1.30 4.58
C PRO A 332 24.71 -2.39 5.00
N ALA A 333 24.38 -3.30 4.09
CA ALA A 333 23.55 -4.46 4.39
C ALA A 333 24.24 -5.36 5.43
N LYS A 334 23.52 -5.69 6.49
CA LYS A 334 24.05 -6.52 7.60
C LYS A 334 23.70 -7.99 7.37
N GLY A 335 24.13 -8.51 6.21
CA GLY A 335 24.33 -9.92 5.88
C GLY A 335 23.09 -10.82 5.80
N GLY A 336 22.80 -11.31 4.58
CA GLY A 336 22.12 -12.60 4.33
C GLY A 336 23.06 -13.83 4.46
N ARG A 337 24.31 -13.63 4.92
CA ARG A 337 25.39 -14.63 5.00
C ARG A 337 25.80 -14.99 6.44
N GLN A 338 24.90 -14.92 7.42
CA GLN A 338 25.15 -15.56 8.71
C GLN A 338 24.54 -16.96 8.73
N GLY A 339 25.42 -17.97 8.69
CA GLY A 339 25.10 -19.38 8.56
C GLY A 339 23.81 -19.83 9.26
N GLY A 340 22.87 -20.29 8.44
CA GLY A 340 21.84 -21.27 8.83
C GLY A 340 20.86 -20.86 9.93
N ARG A 341 20.65 -19.57 10.19
CA ARG A 341 19.52 -19.11 11.01
C ARG A 341 18.53 -18.36 10.12
N GLU A 342 17.27 -18.78 10.25
CA GLU A 342 16.05 -18.31 9.56
C GLU A 342 16.09 -16.83 9.19
N ASP A 343 15.57 -16.51 8.00
CA ASP A 343 15.46 -15.17 7.42
C ASP A 343 14.89 -14.17 8.43
N VAL A 344 15.77 -13.44 9.13
CA VAL A 344 15.34 -12.38 10.05
C VAL A 344 14.79 -11.26 9.21
N ILE A 345 13.46 -11.08 9.25
CA ILE A 345 12.79 -9.93 8.64
C ILE A 345 13.32 -8.67 9.33
N GLU A 346 14.00 -7.81 8.57
CA GLU A 346 14.52 -6.55 9.05
C GLU A 346 13.44 -5.47 9.00
N GLU A 347 13.20 -4.79 10.13
CA GLU A 347 12.32 -3.62 10.19
C GLU A 347 13.11 -2.33 10.42
N GLY A 348 12.71 -1.26 9.72
CA GLY A 348 13.21 0.09 9.94
C GLY A 348 12.53 0.80 11.11
N PRO A 349 13.02 2.00 11.50
CA PRO A 349 12.29 2.88 12.39
C PRO A 349 10.93 3.23 11.78
N ARG A 350 9.88 3.31 12.60
CA ARG A 350 8.55 3.72 12.12
C ARG A 350 8.56 5.16 11.61
N ASP A 351 7.77 5.43 10.57
CA ASP A 351 7.52 6.77 10.06
C ASP A 351 6.90 7.62 11.18
N PRO A 352 7.55 8.70 11.65
CA PRO A 352 7.01 9.55 12.71
C PRO A 352 5.71 10.25 12.31
N LYS A 353 5.39 10.35 11.02
CA LYS A 353 4.14 10.91 10.51
C LYS A 353 3.02 9.87 10.38
N TRP A 354 3.33 8.58 10.45
CA TRP A 354 2.35 7.51 10.29
C TRP A 354 1.09 7.71 11.15
N PRO A 355 1.17 8.07 12.45
CA PRO A 355 -0.03 8.20 13.29
C PRO A 355 -1.03 9.22 12.76
N MET A 356 -0.52 10.33 12.27
CA MET A 356 -1.32 11.37 11.64
C MET A 356 -1.88 10.90 10.30
N ARG A 357 -1.08 10.22 9.48
CA ARG A 357 -1.53 9.69 8.17
C ARG A 357 -2.65 8.67 8.34
N GLU A 358 -2.51 7.74 9.28
CA GLU A 358 -3.54 6.76 9.60
C GLU A 358 -4.84 7.42 10.09
N ALA A 359 -4.71 8.39 11.00
CA ALA A 359 -5.87 9.11 11.52
C ALA A 359 -6.61 9.86 10.39
N LEU A 360 -5.87 10.46 9.45
CA LEU A 360 -6.43 11.12 8.27
C LEU A 360 -7.08 10.11 7.31
N ALA A 361 -6.47 8.94 7.10
CA ALA A 361 -7.05 7.86 6.29
C ALA A 361 -8.38 7.38 6.89
N GLN A 362 -8.47 7.20 8.22
CA GLN A 362 -9.73 6.83 8.89
C GLN A 362 -10.81 7.92 8.73
N VAL A 363 -10.44 9.21 8.78
CA VAL A 363 -11.38 10.30 8.51
C VAL A 363 -11.86 10.27 7.06
N TYR A 364 -10.93 10.07 6.11
CA TYR A 364 -11.24 9.95 4.69
C TYR A 364 -12.21 8.79 4.41
N GLU A 365 -11.94 7.60 4.94
CA GLU A 365 -12.82 6.44 4.78
C GLU A 365 -14.20 6.70 5.39
N ALA A 366 -14.26 7.31 6.57
CA ALA A 366 -15.53 7.70 7.20
C ALA A 366 -16.33 8.67 6.34
N GLN A 367 -15.66 9.61 5.69
CA GLN A 367 -16.25 10.58 4.76
C GLN A 367 -16.80 9.91 3.50
N LYS A 368 -16.09 8.92 2.94
CA LYS A 368 -16.57 8.13 1.78
C LYS A 368 -17.82 7.35 2.12
N VAL A 369 -17.85 6.70 3.29
CA VAL A 369 -19.05 5.99 3.74
C VAL A 369 -20.21 6.96 4.00
N TYR A 370 -19.95 8.08 4.69
CA TYR A 370 -20.98 9.10 4.92
C TYR A 370 -21.59 9.62 3.62
N THR A 371 -20.73 9.95 2.66
CA THR A 371 -21.14 10.47 1.35
C THR A 371 -22.03 9.48 0.62
N THR A 372 -21.70 8.19 0.69
CA THR A 372 -22.48 7.11 0.09
C THR A 372 -23.86 6.93 0.74
N LEU A 373 -23.92 6.94 2.08
CA LEU A 373 -25.15 6.62 2.81
C LEU A 373 -26.08 7.83 3.01
N TYR A 374 -25.53 9.04 3.15
CA TYR A 374 -26.27 10.24 3.55
C TYR A 374 -26.08 11.42 2.60
N GLY A 375 -24.91 11.50 1.96
CA GLY A 375 -24.53 12.59 1.06
C GLY A 375 -24.98 12.43 -0.40
N GLY A 376 -25.77 11.40 -0.72
CA GLY A 376 -26.22 11.10 -2.08
C GLY A 376 -25.07 10.81 -3.05
N GLY A 377 -23.92 10.35 -2.56
CA GLY A 377 -22.72 10.05 -3.36
C GLY A 377 -21.87 11.28 -3.71
N VAL A 378 -22.25 12.49 -3.31
CA VAL A 378 -21.55 13.73 -3.71
C VAL A 378 -21.26 14.71 -2.59
N SER A 379 -21.92 14.60 -1.44
CA SER A 379 -21.77 15.55 -0.33
C SER A 379 -21.05 14.95 0.88
N TYR A 380 -19.91 15.54 1.22
CA TYR A 380 -19.19 15.29 2.47
C TYR A 380 -19.82 16.06 3.64
N THR A 381 -19.44 15.72 4.88
CA THR A 381 -19.86 16.45 6.08
C THR A 381 -18.71 17.25 6.68
N ASP A 382 -19.01 18.42 7.25
CA ASP A 382 -18.09 19.20 8.09
C ASP A 382 -18.18 18.82 9.58
N SER A 383 -19.05 17.87 9.92
CA SER A 383 -19.30 17.44 11.30
C SER A 383 -18.59 16.13 11.61
N VAL A 384 -17.52 16.21 12.40
CA VAL A 384 -16.84 15.02 12.96
C VAL A 384 -17.82 14.14 13.76
N ASN A 385 -18.79 14.76 14.45
CA ASN A 385 -19.82 14.01 15.16
C ASN A 385 -20.71 13.18 14.21
N ALA A 386 -20.98 13.66 12.99
CA ALA A 386 -21.73 12.90 12.00
C ALA A 386 -20.94 11.66 11.51
N LEU A 387 -19.60 11.74 11.47
CA LEU A 387 -18.74 10.59 11.16
C LEU A 387 -18.70 9.56 12.31
N VAL A 388 -18.72 10.03 13.56
CA VAL A 388 -18.72 9.17 14.76
C VAL A 388 -20.07 8.48 14.96
N LEU A 389 -21.18 9.23 14.91
CA LEU A 389 -22.52 8.71 15.24
C LEU A 389 -23.00 7.63 14.28
N ASN A 390 -22.52 7.67 13.04
CA ASN A 390 -22.83 6.65 12.03
C ASN A 390 -21.82 5.50 12.03
N GLY A 391 -20.87 5.46 12.98
CA GLY A 391 -20.03 4.29 13.26
C GLY A 391 -18.81 4.12 12.35
N HIS A 392 -18.44 5.15 11.58
CA HIS A 392 -17.36 5.04 10.60
C HIS A 392 -16.06 5.74 11.01
N LEU A 393 -16.08 6.54 12.09
CA LEU A 393 -14.88 7.13 12.68
C LEU A 393 -14.81 6.82 14.18
N SER A 394 -13.65 6.33 14.65
CA SER A 394 -13.46 6.07 16.07
C SER A 394 -13.51 7.38 16.88
N THR A 395 -14.08 7.32 18.08
CA THR A 395 -14.10 8.47 19.00
C THR A 395 -12.70 8.95 19.38
N HIS A 396 -11.71 8.06 19.36
CA HIS A 396 -10.32 8.37 19.65
C HIS A 396 -9.67 9.24 18.56
N VAL A 397 -9.90 8.90 17.28
CA VAL A 397 -9.45 9.74 16.15
C VAL A 397 -10.20 11.07 16.15
N ALA A 398 -11.52 11.05 16.34
CA ALA A 398 -12.35 12.25 16.38
C ALA A 398 -11.93 13.26 17.47
N GLN A 399 -11.40 12.78 18.60
CA GLN A 399 -10.90 13.61 19.70
C GLN A 399 -9.46 14.10 19.50
N GLY A 400 -8.83 13.76 18.37
CA GLY A 400 -7.47 14.19 18.02
C GLY A 400 -6.36 13.45 18.77
N PHE A 401 -6.67 12.38 19.50
CA PHE A 401 -5.65 11.63 20.24
C PHE A 401 -4.64 10.92 19.35
N CYS A 402 -4.99 10.69 18.08
CA CYS A 402 -4.16 10.01 17.10
C CYS A 402 -3.41 10.99 16.17
N ALA A 403 -3.63 12.30 16.29
CA ALA A 403 -3.14 13.32 15.33
C ALA A 403 -1.81 14.00 15.71
N GLY A 404 -1.15 13.56 16.78
CA GLY A 404 0.17 14.08 17.19
C GLY A 404 1.32 13.25 16.62
N ILE A 405 2.45 13.90 16.28
CA ILE A 405 3.72 13.19 16.13
C ILE A 405 4.03 12.56 17.49
N PRO A 406 4.20 11.23 17.60
CA PRO A 406 4.54 10.62 18.88
C PRO A 406 5.86 11.21 19.37
N GLU A 407 5.89 11.71 20.61
CA GLU A 407 7.17 11.96 21.26
C GLU A 407 7.88 10.61 21.42
N MET A 408 8.83 10.34 20.54
CA MET A 408 9.76 9.23 20.69
C MET A 408 10.64 9.53 21.90
N GLU A 409 10.30 9.01 23.08
CA GLU A 409 11.18 9.07 24.24
C GLU A 409 12.53 8.46 23.83
N LYS A 410 13.59 9.28 23.87
CA LYS A 410 14.97 8.81 23.70
C LYS A 410 15.29 7.83 24.83
N THR A 411 15.08 6.54 24.60
CA THR A 411 15.51 5.50 25.54
C THR A 411 17.02 5.33 25.41
N GLY A 412 17.76 6.02 26.29
CA GLY A 412 19.20 5.83 26.40
C GLY A 412 19.83 6.55 27.58
N GLY A 413 20.05 5.83 28.68
CA GLY A 413 21.18 6.09 29.56
C GLY A 413 20.90 6.29 31.06
N LYS A 414 21.14 5.20 31.82
CA LYS A 414 21.60 5.13 33.21
C LYS A 414 20.69 5.61 34.36
N ARG A 415 20.20 4.60 35.10
CA ARG A 415 19.99 4.49 36.57
C ARG A 415 19.57 5.76 37.34
N GLY A 416 18.32 5.71 37.83
CA GLY A 416 18.04 5.93 39.25
C GLY A 416 17.49 7.29 39.67
N ARG A 417 16.16 7.45 39.64
CA ARG A 417 15.28 7.84 40.77
C ARG A 417 13.93 8.28 40.22
N SER A 418 12.87 7.69 40.79
CA SER A 418 11.48 8.11 40.64
C SER A 418 11.34 9.64 40.68
N ARG A 419 10.63 10.22 39.68
CA ARG A 419 9.82 11.44 39.86
C ARG A 419 8.84 11.70 38.70
N ARG A 420 7.56 11.57 39.06
CA ARG A 420 6.30 12.14 38.55
C ARG A 420 6.32 12.89 37.21
N PHE A 421 5.47 12.42 36.28
CA PHE A 421 4.88 13.20 35.20
C PHE A 421 4.23 14.48 35.74
N ARG A 422 4.65 15.65 35.24
CA ARG A 422 3.91 16.90 35.38
C ARG A 422 3.02 17.06 34.15
N ARG A 423 1.71 17.13 34.39
CA ARG A 423 0.70 17.56 33.41
C ARG A 423 0.97 19.03 33.08
N LEU A 424 1.25 19.36 31.82
CA LEU A 424 1.18 20.75 31.36
C LEU A 424 -0.19 20.97 30.73
N SER A 425 -1.02 21.71 31.46
CA SER A 425 -2.20 22.38 30.95
C SER A 425 -1.76 23.51 30.00
N SER A 426 -2.27 23.52 28.78
CA SER A 426 -2.49 24.77 28.07
C SER A 426 -3.83 24.71 27.35
N GLN A 427 -4.86 25.20 28.04
CA GLN A 427 -5.92 25.95 27.37
C GLN A 427 -5.29 27.14 26.65
N ARG A 428 -5.48 27.23 25.33
CA ARG A 428 -5.84 28.48 24.66
C ARG A 428 -6.84 28.12 23.58
N GLY A 429 -8.11 28.44 23.84
CA GLY A 429 -9.16 28.38 22.84
C GLY A 429 -8.93 29.47 21.79
N TYR A 430 -9.04 29.09 20.53
CA TYR A 430 -9.30 30.03 19.46
C TYR A 430 -10.82 30.15 19.31
N GLY A 431 -11.35 31.29 19.76
CA GLY A 431 -12.73 31.68 19.48
C GLY A 431 -12.86 32.12 18.02
N TRP A 432 -13.86 31.58 17.34
CA TRP A 432 -14.31 32.10 16.05
C TRP A 432 -15.02 33.44 16.30
N GLY A 433 -14.43 34.52 15.81
CA GLY A 433 -15.04 35.85 15.81
C GLY A 433 -16.01 35.98 14.67
N ASP A 434 -17.29 36.16 15.01
CA ASP A 434 -18.31 36.71 14.13
C ASP A 434 -17.96 38.18 13.83
N GLY A 435 -18.00 38.53 12.55
CA GLY A 435 -17.57 39.81 12.02
C GLY A 435 -18.21 40.07 10.67
N SER A 436 -19.52 40.32 10.66
CA SER A 436 -20.19 40.99 9.54
C SER A 436 -20.93 42.24 10.03
N ARG A 437 -20.33 43.40 9.75
CA ARG A 437 -21.02 44.68 9.53
C ARG A 437 -20.76 45.07 8.08
N GLY A 438 -21.84 45.25 7.35
CA GLY A 438 -21.92 45.69 5.96
C GLY A 438 -23.36 45.59 5.52
#